data_AF-A0A2G6UIL9-F1
#
_entry.id   AF-A0A2G6UIL9-F1
#
_cell.length_a   1.000
_cell.length_b   1.000
_cell.length_c   1.000
_cell.angle_alpha   90.00
_cell.angle_beta   90.00
_cell.angle_gamma   90.00
#
_symmetry.space_group_name_H-M   'P 1'
#
loop_
_entity.id
_entity.type
_entity.pdbx_description
1 polymer ?
#
loop_
_entity_poly.entity_id
_entity_poly.type
_entity_poly.pdbx_seq_one_letter_code
_entity_poly.pdbx_strand_id
1 'polypeptide(L)'
;MTREEFEQFLTRKEIYAENSSTQSSDEGVLQIYSYILEYENTDSDWWNEDHGTTDIMYMIKNGNQDIFEKIKEDISNWTGSQIELFAQTLVSNNLRDFKINERMQLYLELFDIPKSDCDLYTVFYDRSYLDLELADQELLVKLAKRLNFSSVEQLMKNH
;
A
#
# COMPACT_ATOMS: atom_id res chain seq x y z
N MET A 1 -8.27 -15.08 -4.95
CA MET A 1 -7.91 -15.48 -6.34
C MET A 1 -6.90 -16.59 -6.23
N THR A 2 -7.18 -17.78 -6.75
CA THR A 2 -6.23 -18.90 -6.70
C THR A 2 -5.00 -18.62 -7.55
N ARG A 3 -3.91 -19.38 -7.34
CA ARG A 3 -2.72 -19.25 -8.20
C ARG A 3 -3.03 -19.54 -9.67
N GLU A 4 -3.89 -20.52 -9.95
CA GLU A 4 -4.30 -20.84 -11.33
C GLU A 4 -5.08 -19.69 -11.97
N GLU A 5 -6.01 -19.07 -11.24
CA GLU A 5 -6.75 -17.89 -11.70
C GLU A 5 -5.81 -16.70 -11.97
N PHE A 6 -4.77 -16.54 -11.14
CA PHE A 6 -3.75 -15.50 -11.33
C PHE A 6 -2.92 -15.74 -12.60
N GLU A 7 -2.47 -16.97 -12.86
CA GLU A 7 -1.79 -17.29 -14.13
C GLU A 7 -2.69 -17.00 -15.34
N GLN A 8 -3.98 -17.35 -15.24
CA GLN A 8 -4.95 -17.00 -16.28
C GLN A 8 -5.10 -15.48 -16.44
N PHE A 9 -5.12 -14.71 -15.35
CA PHE A 9 -5.13 -13.25 -15.38
C PHE A 9 -3.93 -12.68 -16.13
N LEU A 10 -2.71 -13.19 -15.89
CA LEU A 10 -1.49 -12.73 -16.58
C LEU A 10 -1.55 -12.94 -18.09
N THR A 11 -2.24 -13.98 -18.56
CA THR A 11 -2.39 -14.23 -20.01
C THR A 11 -3.36 -13.29 -20.72
N ARG A 12 -4.14 -12.48 -19.99
CA ARG A 12 -5.15 -11.57 -20.59
C ARG A 12 -4.51 -10.41 -21.35
N LYS A 13 -3.36 -9.92 -20.89
CA LYS A 13 -2.58 -8.85 -21.53
C LYS A 13 -1.09 -9.10 -21.32
N GLU A 14 -0.30 -8.95 -22.38
CA GLU A 14 1.16 -9.13 -22.35
C GLU A 14 1.83 -8.29 -21.26
N ILE A 15 1.41 -7.03 -21.12
CA ILE A 15 1.93 -6.10 -20.09
C ILE A 15 1.77 -6.62 -18.65
N TYR A 16 0.73 -7.41 -18.36
CA TYR A 16 0.55 -7.98 -17.02
C TYR A 16 1.61 -9.02 -16.72
N ALA A 17 1.95 -9.86 -17.70
CA ALA A 17 3.01 -10.85 -17.56
C ALA A 17 4.39 -10.20 -17.46
N GLU A 18 4.64 -9.14 -18.23
CA GLU A 18 5.92 -8.40 -18.21
C GLU A 18 6.17 -7.67 -16.88
N ASN A 19 5.11 -7.11 -16.28
CA ASN A 19 5.22 -6.30 -15.07
C ASN A 19 5.00 -7.10 -13.77
N SER A 20 4.55 -8.35 -13.86
CA SER A 20 4.34 -9.20 -12.70
C SER A 20 5.66 -9.71 -12.13
N SER A 21 5.87 -9.44 -10.84
CA SER A 21 7.04 -9.91 -10.08
C SER A 21 6.68 -10.59 -8.77
N THR A 22 5.38 -10.71 -8.43
CA THR A 22 4.94 -11.42 -7.20
C THR A 22 5.40 -12.88 -7.20
N GLN A 23 5.90 -13.33 -6.05
CA GLN A 23 6.20 -14.74 -5.78
C GLN A 23 5.18 -15.36 -4.83
N SER A 24 4.16 -14.59 -4.42
CA SER A 24 3.15 -15.06 -3.49
C SER A 24 2.29 -16.17 -4.10
N SER A 25 1.91 -17.12 -3.24
CA SER A 25 0.85 -18.08 -3.50
C SER A 25 -0.41 -17.82 -2.66
N ASP A 26 -0.39 -16.78 -1.81
CA ASP A 26 -1.53 -16.41 -0.99
C ASP A 26 -2.63 -15.77 -1.84
N GLU A 27 -3.85 -16.27 -1.72
CA GLU A 27 -4.95 -15.86 -2.59
C GLU A 27 -5.38 -14.40 -2.40
N GLY A 28 -5.20 -13.86 -1.19
CA GLY A 28 -5.50 -12.47 -0.86
C GLY A 28 -4.42 -11.55 -1.43
N VAL A 29 -3.15 -11.92 -1.28
CA VAL A 29 -2.03 -11.17 -1.88
C VAL A 29 -2.15 -11.17 -3.41
N LEU A 30 -2.44 -12.31 -4.04
CA LEU A 30 -2.62 -12.39 -5.49
C LEU A 30 -3.81 -11.56 -5.97
N GLN A 31 -4.89 -11.49 -5.20
CA GLN A 31 -6.04 -10.66 -5.53
C GLN A 31 -5.70 -9.16 -5.46
N ILE A 32 -4.99 -8.72 -4.43
CA ILE A 32 -4.54 -7.32 -4.30
C ILE A 32 -3.55 -6.98 -5.41
N TYR A 33 -2.57 -7.86 -5.64
CA TYR A 33 -1.52 -7.62 -6.62
C TYR A 33 -2.05 -7.59 -8.05
N SER A 34 -2.97 -8.49 -8.41
CA SER A 34 -3.64 -8.45 -9.72
C SER A 34 -4.45 -7.17 -9.93
N TYR A 35 -5.10 -6.65 -8.88
CA TYR A 35 -5.76 -5.35 -8.97
C TYR A 35 -4.75 -4.23 -9.23
N ILE A 36 -3.62 -4.20 -8.52
CA ILE A 36 -2.56 -3.22 -8.80
C ILE A 36 -2.08 -3.34 -10.26
N LEU A 37 -1.76 -4.54 -10.75
CA LEU A 37 -1.33 -4.77 -12.13
C LEU A 37 -2.37 -4.32 -13.17
N GLU A 38 -3.67 -4.52 -12.89
CA GLU A 38 -4.73 -4.13 -13.80
C GLU A 38 -4.85 -2.61 -13.94
N TYR A 39 -4.61 -1.87 -12.84
CA TYR A 39 -4.84 -0.43 -12.75
C TYR A 39 -3.58 0.43 -12.63
N GLU A 40 -2.37 -0.13 -12.58
CA GLU A 40 -1.11 0.63 -12.44
C GLU A 40 -0.84 1.60 -13.61
N ASN A 41 -1.48 1.37 -14.76
CA ASN A 41 -1.41 2.24 -15.94
C ASN A 41 -2.71 3.02 -16.21
N THR A 42 -3.66 3.00 -15.27
CA THR A 42 -4.89 3.81 -15.35
C THR A 42 -4.57 5.28 -15.08
N ASP A 43 -5.44 6.17 -15.55
CA ASP A 43 -5.34 7.61 -15.32
C ASP A 43 -5.00 7.93 -13.86
N SER A 44 -4.06 8.84 -13.65
CA SER A 44 -3.66 9.33 -12.33
C SER A 44 -4.85 9.81 -11.51
N ASP A 45 -5.89 10.35 -12.14
CA ASP A 45 -7.09 10.83 -11.44
C ASP A 45 -7.81 9.69 -10.68
N TRP A 46 -7.81 8.47 -11.20
CA TRP A 46 -8.41 7.31 -10.53
C TRP A 46 -7.76 7.03 -9.17
N TRP A 47 -6.43 7.05 -9.14
CA TRP A 47 -5.66 6.85 -7.91
C TRP A 47 -5.67 8.09 -7.02
N ASN A 48 -5.67 9.29 -7.60
CA ASN A 48 -5.72 10.56 -6.88
C ASN A 48 -7.03 10.78 -6.14
N GLU A 49 -8.13 10.24 -6.66
CA GLU A 49 -9.47 10.26 -6.04
C GLU A 49 -9.71 9.06 -5.10
N ASP A 50 -8.68 8.27 -4.79
CA ASP A 50 -8.71 7.13 -3.88
C ASP A 50 -9.65 5.98 -4.28
N HIS A 51 -10.05 5.88 -5.55
CA HIS A 51 -10.89 4.76 -6.00
C HIS A 51 -10.12 3.44 -5.85
N GLY A 52 -8.92 3.37 -6.42
CA GLY A 52 -8.08 2.17 -6.35
C GLY A 52 -7.63 1.81 -4.93
N THR A 53 -7.27 2.81 -4.13
CA THR A 53 -6.81 2.61 -2.75
C THR A 53 -7.96 2.16 -1.83
N THR A 54 -9.16 2.72 -2.02
CA THR A 54 -10.36 2.32 -1.28
C THR A 54 -10.76 0.88 -1.61
N ASP A 55 -10.74 0.50 -2.90
CA ASP A 55 -11.05 -0.86 -3.32
C ASP A 55 -10.09 -1.88 -2.68
N ILE A 56 -8.78 -1.63 -2.75
CA ILE A 56 -7.77 -2.50 -2.13
C ILE A 56 -8.00 -2.58 -0.61
N MET A 57 -8.31 -1.47 0.07
CA MET A 57 -8.57 -1.51 1.51
C MET A 57 -9.82 -2.32 1.86
N TYR A 58 -10.85 -2.31 1.02
CA TYR A 58 -12.00 -3.22 1.20
C TYR A 58 -11.62 -4.68 0.95
N MET A 59 -10.73 -4.99 -0.01
CA MET A 59 -10.19 -6.35 -0.18
C MET A 59 -9.45 -6.81 1.08
N ILE A 60 -8.61 -5.95 1.66
CA ILE A 60 -7.90 -6.21 2.91
C ILE A 60 -8.89 -6.41 4.06
N LYS A 61 -9.90 -5.55 4.19
CA LYS A 61 -10.89 -5.61 5.28
C LYS A 61 -11.76 -6.87 5.21
N ASN A 62 -12.10 -7.32 4.01
CA ASN A 62 -12.96 -8.49 3.79
C ASN A 62 -12.17 -9.80 3.64
N GLY A 63 -10.84 -9.71 3.51
CA GLY A 63 -9.94 -10.84 3.31
C GLY A 63 -9.43 -11.49 4.61
N ASN A 64 -8.30 -12.19 4.49
CA ASN A 64 -7.66 -12.88 5.61
C ASN A 64 -7.18 -11.89 6.69
N GLN A 65 -7.26 -12.31 7.96
CA GLN A 65 -6.91 -11.44 9.09
C GLN A 65 -5.41 -11.06 9.13
N ASP A 66 -4.55 -11.92 8.60
CA ASP A 66 -3.09 -11.80 8.54
C ASP A 66 -2.56 -11.24 7.21
N ILE A 67 -3.44 -10.68 6.36
CA ILE A 67 -3.08 -10.21 5.01
C ILE A 67 -1.89 -9.24 4.99
N PHE A 68 -1.74 -8.37 6.00
CA PHE A 68 -0.58 -7.47 6.07
C PHE A 68 0.74 -8.22 6.23
N GLU A 69 0.78 -9.29 7.03
CA GLU A 69 1.98 -10.12 7.17
C GLU A 69 2.28 -10.88 5.88
N LYS A 70 1.24 -11.35 5.18
CA LYS A 70 1.40 -11.99 3.87
C LYS A 70 1.92 -11.04 2.80
N ILE A 71 1.50 -9.78 2.82
CA ILE A 71 2.04 -8.76 1.90
C ILE A 71 3.51 -8.47 2.23
N LYS A 72 3.88 -8.36 3.51
CA LYS A 72 5.29 -8.14 3.92
C LYS A 72 6.24 -9.21 3.37
N GLU A 73 5.79 -10.47 3.32
CA GLU A 73 6.58 -11.58 2.80
C GLU A 73 6.92 -11.43 1.30
N ASP A 74 6.10 -10.73 0.51
CA ASP A 74 6.24 -10.65 -0.95
C ASP A 74 6.54 -9.26 -1.51
N ILE A 75 6.21 -8.18 -0.79
CA ILE A 75 6.26 -6.81 -1.30
C ILE A 75 7.65 -6.37 -1.78
N SER A 76 8.72 -6.97 -1.27
CA SER A 76 10.09 -6.70 -1.75
C SER A 76 10.31 -7.09 -3.22
N ASN A 77 9.51 -8.03 -3.74
CA ASN A 77 9.53 -8.46 -5.13
C ASN A 77 8.84 -7.46 -6.07
N TRP A 78 7.96 -6.59 -5.56
CA TRP A 78 7.17 -5.67 -6.38
C TRP A 78 8.04 -4.54 -6.94
N THR A 79 7.60 -3.90 -8.02
CA THR A 79 8.28 -2.70 -8.56
C THR A 79 8.08 -1.51 -7.61
N GLY A 80 8.91 -0.46 -7.71
CA GLY A 80 8.75 0.72 -6.85
C GLY A 80 7.41 1.42 -7.07
N SER A 81 6.95 1.51 -8.33
CA SER A 81 5.61 2.05 -8.65
C SER A 81 4.48 1.21 -8.04
N GLN A 82 4.57 -0.12 -8.06
CA GLN A 82 3.59 -1.00 -7.41
C GLN A 82 3.58 -0.82 -5.88
N ILE A 83 4.77 -0.67 -5.28
CA ILE A 83 4.91 -0.37 -3.86
C ILE A 83 4.33 1.01 -3.55
N GLU A 84 4.51 2.01 -4.41
CA GLU A 84 3.97 3.36 -4.24
C GLU A 84 2.43 3.37 -4.22
N LEU A 85 1.79 2.69 -5.16
CA LEU A 85 0.33 2.53 -5.21
C LEU A 85 -0.21 1.80 -3.96
N PHE A 86 0.50 0.77 -3.51
CA PHE A 86 0.15 0.08 -2.28
C PHE A 86 0.40 0.94 -1.03
N ALA A 87 1.49 1.70 -0.98
CA ALA A 87 1.80 2.63 0.09
C ALA A 87 0.72 3.70 0.21
N GLN A 88 0.22 4.21 -0.92
CA GLN A 88 -0.91 5.12 -0.95
C GLN A 88 -2.15 4.47 -0.33
N THR A 89 -2.40 3.20 -0.62
CA THR A 89 -3.48 2.43 0.02
C THR A 89 -3.37 2.40 1.54
N LEU A 90 -2.16 2.31 2.09
CA LEU A 90 -1.97 2.32 3.54
C LEU A 90 -2.31 3.66 4.18
N VAL A 91 -2.18 4.78 3.47
CA VAL A 91 -2.32 6.13 4.05
C VAL A 91 -3.55 6.92 3.55
N SER A 92 -4.14 6.52 2.42
CA SER A 92 -5.18 7.26 1.71
C SER A 92 -6.31 6.32 1.29
N ASN A 93 -7.46 6.36 1.98
CA ASN A 93 -8.69 5.66 1.59
C ASN A 93 -9.86 6.07 2.52
N ASN A 94 -11.06 5.60 2.21
CA ASN A 94 -12.27 5.89 2.98
C ASN A 94 -12.39 5.18 4.36
N LEU A 95 -11.52 4.21 4.66
CA LEU A 95 -11.51 3.46 5.92
C LEU A 95 -10.42 4.02 6.84
N ARG A 96 -10.56 5.28 7.24
CA ARG A 96 -9.51 6.07 7.91
C ARG A 96 -9.04 5.49 9.25
N ASP A 97 -9.97 4.88 10.01
CA ASP A 97 -9.77 4.31 11.34
C ASP A 97 -9.35 2.84 11.35
N PHE A 98 -9.52 2.15 10.22
CA PHE A 98 -9.32 0.71 10.13
C PHE A 98 -7.84 0.35 10.24
N LYS A 99 -7.49 -0.43 11.28
CA LYS A 99 -6.14 -1.01 11.51
C LYS A 99 -5.02 0.01 11.35
N ILE A 100 -5.18 1.21 11.91
CA ILE A 100 -4.22 2.31 11.72
C ILE A 100 -2.80 1.90 12.13
N ASN A 101 -2.65 1.25 13.28
CA ASN A 101 -1.34 0.85 13.78
C ASN A 101 -0.66 -0.14 12.85
N GLU A 102 -1.37 -1.17 12.36
CA GLU A 102 -0.83 -2.15 11.43
C GLU A 102 -0.47 -1.53 10.07
N ARG A 103 -1.31 -0.63 9.56
CA ARG A 103 -1.05 0.11 8.31
C ARG A 103 0.17 1.00 8.44
N MET A 104 0.26 1.76 9.53
CA MET A 104 1.39 2.67 9.79
C MET A 104 2.68 1.90 10.00
N GLN A 105 2.63 0.78 10.72
CA GLN A 105 3.77 -0.11 10.91
C GLN A 105 4.26 -0.66 9.57
N LEU A 106 3.37 -1.19 8.72
CA LEU A 106 3.73 -1.67 7.39
C LEU A 106 4.29 -0.54 6.51
N TYR A 107 3.66 0.63 6.52
CA TYR A 107 4.12 1.79 5.78
C TYR A 107 5.54 2.22 6.18
N LEU A 108 5.85 2.20 7.48
CA LEU A 108 7.20 2.48 7.98
C LEU A 108 8.24 1.45 7.53
N GLU A 109 7.86 0.18 7.44
CA GLU A 109 8.72 -0.90 6.96
C GLU A 109 9.04 -0.76 5.46
N LEU A 110 8.17 -0.13 4.66
CA LEU A 110 8.44 0.11 3.23
C LEU A 110 9.68 0.98 2.99
N PHE A 111 10.02 1.88 3.92
CA PHE A 111 11.24 2.70 3.82
C PHE A 111 12.53 1.89 3.90
N ASP A 112 12.46 0.66 4.41
CA ASP A 112 13.62 -0.22 4.54
C ASP A 112 13.78 -1.13 3.30
N ILE A 113 12.87 -1.04 2.31
CA ILE A 113 12.95 -1.74 1.04
C ILE A 113 13.68 -0.86 0.01
N PRO A 114 14.85 -1.30 -0.52
CA PRO A 114 15.63 -0.49 -1.43
C PRO A 114 15.01 -0.42 -2.84
N LYS A 115 14.17 0.59 -3.08
CA LYS A 115 13.57 0.91 -4.39
C LYS A 115 13.82 2.38 -4.72
N SER A 116 14.52 2.64 -5.83
CA SER A 116 14.86 4.00 -6.25
C SER A 116 13.72 4.72 -6.97
N ASP A 117 12.72 3.96 -7.40
CA ASP A 117 11.54 4.35 -8.19
C ASP A 117 10.27 4.44 -7.33
N CYS A 118 10.43 4.66 -6.02
CA CYS A 118 9.34 4.80 -5.06
C CYS A 118 9.59 6.04 -4.19
N ASP A 119 8.65 6.99 -4.18
CA ASP A 119 8.72 8.17 -3.32
C ASP A 119 7.66 8.11 -2.21
N LEU A 120 7.97 7.32 -1.18
CA LEU A 120 7.11 7.21 0.00
C LEU A 120 6.88 8.57 0.67
N TYR A 121 7.87 9.47 0.68
CA TYR A 121 7.70 10.77 1.32
C TYR A 121 6.55 11.56 0.68
N THR A 122 6.54 11.62 -0.65
CA THR A 122 5.49 12.29 -1.43
C THR A 122 4.14 11.60 -1.23
N VAL A 123 4.10 10.26 -1.18
CA VAL A 123 2.85 9.51 -0.89
C VAL A 123 2.23 9.94 0.44
N PHE A 124 3.01 10.09 1.51
CA PHE A 124 2.45 10.53 2.79
C PHE A 124 1.99 11.99 2.75
N TYR A 125 2.85 12.87 2.24
CA TYR A 125 2.65 14.31 2.31
C TYR A 125 1.43 14.76 1.51
N ASP A 126 1.24 14.22 0.31
CA ASP A 126 0.17 14.66 -0.58
C ASP A 126 -1.18 13.97 -0.30
N ARG A 127 -1.17 12.80 0.34
CA ARG A 127 -2.33 11.87 0.32
C ARG A 127 -2.72 11.28 1.67
N SER A 128 -2.09 11.64 2.80
CA SER A 128 -2.47 10.99 4.08
C SER A 128 -3.86 11.44 4.57
N TYR A 129 -4.82 10.52 4.56
CA TYR A 129 -6.14 10.62 5.18
C TYR A 129 -6.29 9.71 6.42
N LEU A 130 -5.18 9.21 6.97
CA LEU A 130 -5.18 8.47 8.24
C LEU A 130 -5.69 9.34 9.39
N ASP A 131 -6.50 8.75 10.27
CA ASP A 131 -6.83 9.40 11.53
C ASP A 131 -5.68 9.17 12.54
N LEU A 132 -4.66 10.02 12.47
CA LEU A 132 -3.44 9.88 13.27
C LEU A 132 -3.71 9.97 14.78
N GLU A 133 -4.86 10.51 15.21
CA GLU A 133 -5.22 10.57 16.65
C GLU A 133 -5.47 9.18 17.25
N LEU A 134 -5.78 8.19 16.42
CA LEU A 134 -6.00 6.81 16.83
C LEU A 134 -4.74 5.95 16.77
N ALA A 135 -3.61 6.51 16.32
CA ALA A 135 -2.35 5.79 16.20
C ALA A 135 -1.58 5.75 17.53
N ASP A 136 -0.80 4.69 17.73
CA ASP A 136 0.10 4.59 18.87
C ASP A 136 1.18 5.67 18.82
N GLN A 137 1.42 6.32 19.95
CA GLN A 137 2.40 7.39 20.07
C GLN A 137 3.81 6.98 19.61
N GLU A 138 4.20 5.73 19.84
CA GLU A 138 5.50 5.21 19.38
C GLU A 138 5.60 5.19 17.85
N LEU A 139 4.53 4.81 17.16
CA LEU A 139 4.48 4.78 15.70
C LEU A 139 4.51 6.21 15.14
N LEU A 140 3.77 7.14 15.75
CA LEU A 140 3.81 8.55 15.38
C LEU A 140 5.21 9.16 15.51
N VAL A 141 5.96 8.83 16.56
CA VAL A 141 7.35 9.27 16.73
C VAL A 141 8.25 8.72 15.61
N LYS A 142 8.10 7.43 15.27
CA LYS A 142 8.86 6.81 14.17
C LYS A 142 8.52 7.45 12.83
N LEU A 143 7.23 7.67 12.58
CA LEU A 143 6.72 8.28 11.37
C LEU A 143 7.21 9.72 11.20
N ALA A 144 7.08 10.56 12.23
CA ALA A 144 7.57 11.92 12.23
C ALA A 144 9.07 11.97 11.90
N LYS A 145 9.87 11.12 12.55
CA LYS A 145 11.32 11.03 12.29
C LYS A 145 11.61 10.59 10.85
N ARG A 146 10.93 9.57 10.35
CA ARG A 146 11.15 9.01 9.00
C ARG A 146 10.79 10.03 7.91
N LEU A 147 9.75 10.81 8.16
CA LEU A 147 9.28 11.90 7.29
C LEU A 147 9.92 13.26 7.63
N ASN A 148 11.02 13.31 8.38
CA ASN A 148 11.76 14.54 8.68
C ASN A 148 10.92 15.68 9.33
N PHE A 149 9.84 15.36 10.04
CA PHE A 149 9.16 16.32 10.92
C PHE A 149 9.98 16.51 12.21
N SER A 150 10.01 17.73 12.73
CA SER A 150 10.72 18.07 13.97
C SER A 150 10.07 17.47 15.22
N SER A 151 8.78 17.15 15.16
CA SER A 151 8.04 16.53 16.26
C SER A 151 6.73 15.88 15.79
N VAL A 152 6.10 15.08 16.66
CA VAL A 152 4.76 14.52 16.41
C VAL A 152 3.72 15.64 16.30
N GLU A 153 3.82 16.69 17.10
CA GLU A 153 2.90 17.82 17.01
C GLU A 153 3.01 18.57 15.68
N GLN A 154 4.19 18.58 15.06
CA GLN A 154 4.33 19.12 13.70
C GLN A 154 3.68 18.19 12.67
N LEU A 155 3.87 16.88 12.78
CA LEU A 155 3.20 15.88 11.93
C LEU A 155 1.67 16.05 12.00
N MET A 156 1.11 16.05 13.21
CA MET A 156 -0.35 16.19 13.48
C MET A 156 -0.96 17.54 13.09
N LYS A 157 -0.14 18.57 12.83
CA LYS A 157 -0.64 19.87 12.37
C LYS A 157 -0.76 19.96 10.85
N ASN A 158 -0.04 19.10 10.14
CA ASN A 158 -0.02 19.08 8.68
C ASN A 158 -0.99 18.03 8.10
N HIS A 159 -1.58 17.17 8.94
CA HIS A 159 -2.51 16.08 8.59
C HIS A 159 -3.58 15.97 9.67
#